data_AF-A0A522NJ06-F1
#
_entry.id   AF-A0A522NJ06-F1
#
_cell.length_a   1.000
_cell.length_b   1.000
_cell.length_c   1.000
_cell.angle_alpha   90.00
_cell.angle_beta   90.00
_cell.angle_gamma   90.00
#
_symmetry.space_group_name_H-M   'P 1'
#
loop_
_entity.id
_entity.type
_entity.pdbx_description
1 polymer ?
#
loop_
_entity_poly.entity_id
_entity_poly.type
_entity_poly.pdbx_seq_one_letter_code
_entity_poly.pdbx_strand_id
1 'polypeptide(L)'
;MFADHTLSDHLDRPTRRRLGVFRRAFRRELSRLREPRRIAAILVLAVAGGLALAWLIGRGDQVGVDARAYWAGVRVWLAGGDPYHPSGPFLPYVYAPWLLPLFLPWALLPWNVAWFTWEGLNVLLFLWSAEWAYRRHPLATALVLLALLLPLTATLDTGNVTLFLTLAIWGAQFVGPRLGGALWALAASMKWFPALLILFLPPRARLWGLVGIIVAAILALATWPQTLIQIETAVNFPRPLRIDYLLLLWAAVPWLWRHPDPLWWATRRELPGAWARFRGRGEAWWRQWQADPESTVAAARRGARQRVLAWFGLGH
;
A
#
# COMPACT_ATOMS: atom_id res chain seq x y z
N MET A 1 -10.31 34.01 59.30
CA MET A 1 -9.14 33.12 59.42
C MET A 1 -9.63 31.69 59.53
N PHE A 2 -10.18 31.12 58.45
CA PHE A 2 -10.57 29.71 58.37
C PHE A 2 -10.60 29.29 56.89
N ALA A 3 -10.04 28.10 56.66
CA ALA A 3 -10.25 27.21 55.52
C ALA A 3 -9.80 27.68 54.12
N ASP A 4 -8.55 27.32 53.74
CA ASP A 4 -8.24 27.04 52.33
C ASP A 4 -7.08 26.04 52.14
N HIS A 5 -7.04 24.98 52.96
CA HIS A 5 -5.95 24.00 53.00
C HIS A 5 -6.42 22.55 53.12
N THR A 6 -7.44 22.09 52.37
CA THR A 6 -7.88 20.67 52.50
C THR A 6 -8.53 20.06 51.25
N LEU A 7 -7.99 20.30 50.06
CA LEU A 7 -8.34 19.47 48.88
C LEU A 7 -7.13 18.91 48.12
N SER A 8 -5.93 19.40 48.37
CA SER A 8 -4.71 18.89 47.74
C SER A 8 -4.16 17.62 48.39
N ASP A 9 -4.38 17.40 49.70
CA ASP A 9 -3.67 16.36 50.47
C ASP A 9 -4.31 14.97 50.50
N HIS A 10 -5.46 14.77 49.83
CA HIS A 10 -6.07 13.44 49.68
C HIS A 10 -5.82 12.78 48.33
N LEU A 11 -4.97 13.36 47.48
CA LEU A 11 -4.54 12.70 46.24
C LEU A 11 -3.24 11.93 46.47
N ASP A 12 -3.37 10.62 46.61
CA ASP A 12 -2.27 9.64 46.64
C ASP A 12 -1.14 10.02 45.67
N ARG A 13 0.12 9.95 46.14
CA ARG A 13 1.34 10.21 45.34
C ARG A 13 1.34 9.59 43.92
N PRO A 14 0.83 8.36 43.67
CA PRO A 14 0.68 7.83 42.30
C PRO A 14 -0.26 8.65 41.39
N THR A 15 -1.32 9.24 41.93
CA THR A 15 -2.33 10.02 41.18
C THR A 15 -1.76 11.37 40.73
N ARG A 16 -0.94 12.03 41.56
CA ARG A 16 -0.21 13.26 41.19
C ARG A 16 0.81 13.03 40.07
N ARG A 17 1.52 11.88 40.06
CA ARG A 17 2.43 11.50 38.95
C ARG A 17 1.68 11.26 37.64
N ARG A 18 0.52 10.60 37.66
CA ARG A 18 -0.32 10.37 36.46
C ARG A 18 -0.85 11.68 35.88
N LEU A 19 -1.39 12.56 36.72
CA LEU A 19 -1.86 13.90 36.30
C LEU A 19 -0.75 14.76 35.67
N GLY A 20 0.47 14.68 36.21
CA GLY A 20 1.64 15.37 35.64
C GLY A 20 2.10 14.80 34.28
N VAL A 21 1.89 13.51 34.01
CA VAL A 21 2.13 12.90 32.70
C VAL A 21 1.06 13.35 31.70
N PHE A 22 -0.22 13.31 32.09
CA PHE A 22 -1.33 13.79 31.26
C PHE A 22 -1.19 15.27 30.90
N ARG A 23 -0.87 16.16 31.87
CA ARG A 23 -0.63 17.58 31.59
C ARG A 23 0.53 17.81 30.63
N ARG A 24 1.62 17.04 30.73
CA ARG A 24 2.78 17.15 29.82
C ARG A 24 2.47 16.61 28.44
N ALA A 25 1.72 15.51 28.33
CA ALA A 25 1.23 14.99 27.06
C ALA A 25 0.28 16.00 26.39
N PHE A 26 -0.66 16.56 27.15
CA PHE A 26 -1.62 17.56 26.67
C PHE A 26 -0.95 18.87 26.23
N ARG A 27 0.02 19.38 27.01
CA ARG A 27 0.81 20.56 26.60
C ARG A 27 1.64 20.31 25.34
N ARG A 28 2.23 19.11 25.19
CA ARG A 28 2.94 18.74 23.97
C ARG A 28 1.98 18.70 22.77
N GLU A 29 0.77 18.17 22.95
CA GLU A 29 -0.22 18.14 21.87
C GLU A 29 -0.73 19.53 21.52
N LEU A 30 -0.99 20.39 22.51
CA LEU A 30 -1.32 21.81 22.31
C LEU A 30 -0.21 22.58 21.59
N SER A 31 1.06 22.31 21.91
CA SER A 31 2.18 22.93 21.20
C SER A 31 2.29 22.46 19.74
N ARG A 32 1.91 21.20 19.45
CA ARG A 32 1.85 20.67 18.08
C ARG A 32 0.74 21.30 17.26
N LEU A 33 -0.39 21.65 17.89
CA LEU A 33 -1.48 22.37 17.24
C LEU A 33 -1.13 23.81 16.84
N ARG A 34 0.01 24.36 17.29
CA ARG A 34 0.51 25.67 16.84
C ARG A 34 1.33 25.60 15.55
N GLU A 35 1.66 24.39 15.07
CA GLU A 35 2.41 24.23 13.83
C GLU A 35 1.47 24.41 12.63
N PRO A 36 1.64 25.45 11.79
CA PRO A 36 0.69 25.78 10.72
C PRO A 36 0.51 24.65 9.71
N ARG A 37 1.58 23.88 9.45
CA ARG A 37 1.54 22.70 8.60
C ARG A 37 0.62 21.59 9.15
N ARG A 38 0.55 21.43 10.47
CA ARG A 38 -0.33 20.44 11.11
C ARG A 38 -1.78 20.90 11.10
N ILE A 39 -2.03 22.19 11.34
CA ILE A 39 -3.39 22.75 11.21
C ILE A 39 -3.89 22.54 9.77
N ALA A 40 -3.09 22.91 8.77
CA ALA A 40 -3.43 22.69 7.37
C ALA A 40 -3.68 21.21 7.07
N ALA A 41 -2.84 20.31 7.58
CA ALA A 41 -3.04 18.87 7.42
C ALA A 41 -4.37 18.38 8.04
N ILE A 42 -4.70 18.84 9.27
CA ILE A 42 -5.97 18.51 9.94
C ILE A 42 -7.16 19.00 9.12
N LEU A 43 -7.11 20.23 8.61
CA LEU A 43 -8.19 20.79 7.78
C LEU A 43 -8.36 19.98 6.49
N VAL A 44 -7.26 19.65 5.80
CA VAL A 44 -7.31 18.81 4.59
C VAL A 44 -7.88 17.43 4.89
N LEU A 45 -7.47 16.79 6.00
CA LEU A 45 -8.00 15.50 6.41
C LEU A 45 -9.47 15.55 6.80
N ALA A 46 -9.91 16.63 7.47
CA ALA A 46 -11.31 16.83 7.83
C ALA A 46 -12.19 16.97 6.57
N VAL A 47 -11.75 17.77 5.59
CA VAL A 47 -12.43 17.90 4.30
C VAL A 47 -12.46 16.56 3.56
N ALA A 48 -11.32 15.87 3.46
CA ALA A 48 -11.24 14.57 2.82
C ALA A 48 -12.16 13.53 3.50
N GLY A 49 -12.17 13.49 4.83
CA GLY A 49 -13.03 12.60 5.61
C GLY A 49 -14.51 12.91 5.44
N GLY A 50 -14.89 14.19 5.44
CA GLY A 50 -16.27 14.61 5.19
C GLY A 50 -16.75 14.23 3.79
N LEU A 51 -15.91 14.44 2.77
CA LEU A 51 -16.20 14.02 1.40
C LEU A 51 -16.28 12.50 1.25
N ALA A 52 -15.39 11.74 1.91
CA ALA A 52 -15.47 10.28 1.94
C ALA A 52 -16.79 9.79 2.53
N LEU A 53 -17.19 10.34 3.67
CA LEU A 53 -18.41 9.95 4.35
C LEU A 53 -19.65 10.29 3.51
N ALA A 54 -19.69 11.50 2.91
CA ALA A 54 -20.76 11.90 2.02
C ALA A 54 -20.88 10.96 0.81
N TRP A 55 -19.74 10.56 0.22
CA TRP A 55 -19.70 9.59 -0.87
C TRP A 55 -20.24 8.22 -0.44
N LEU A 56 -19.78 7.67 0.69
CA LEU A 56 -20.22 6.38 1.19
C LEU A 56 -21.72 6.35 1.50
N ILE A 57 -22.28 7.45 2.01
CA ILE A 57 -23.72 7.56 2.29
C ILE A 57 -24.55 7.66 1.00
N GLY A 58 -24.06 8.35 -0.03
CA GLY A 58 -24.84 8.68 -1.22
C GLY A 58 -24.93 7.63 -2.32
N ARG A 59 -24.22 6.49 -2.24
CA ARG A 59 -23.85 5.70 -3.43
C ARG A 59 -24.67 4.43 -3.74
N GLY A 60 -25.60 3.99 -2.89
CA GLY A 60 -26.53 2.89 -3.20
C GLY A 60 -25.91 1.48 -3.28
N ASP A 61 -26.46 0.62 -4.14
CA ASP A 61 -26.41 -0.87 -4.10
C ASP A 61 -25.08 -1.59 -4.41
N GLN A 62 -23.94 -0.90 -4.57
CA GLN A 62 -22.66 -1.57 -4.92
C GLN A 62 -21.83 -2.05 -3.72
N VAL A 63 -22.36 -1.93 -2.50
CA VAL A 63 -21.66 -2.25 -1.26
C VAL A 63 -21.20 -3.71 -1.24
N GLY A 64 -19.89 -3.88 -1.13
CA GLY A 64 -19.22 -5.17 -0.98
C GLY A 64 -19.26 -6.07 -2.21
N VAL A 65 -19.59 -5.55 -3.40
CA VAL A 65 -19.75 -6.37 -4.61
C VAL A 65 -18.49 -7.19 -4.96
N ASP A 66 -17.30 -6.59 -4.84
CA ASP A 66 -16.02 -7.27 -5.10
C ASP A 66 -15.72 -8.31 -4.00
N ALA A 67 -15.91 -7.92 -2.73
CA ALA A 67 -15.70 -8.84 -1.61
C ALA A 67 -16.66 -10.05 -1.67
N ARG A 68 -17.88 -9.84 -2.16
CA ARG A 68 -18.89 -10.88 -2.35
C ARG A 68 -18.48 -11.86 -3.45
N ALA A 69 -17.80 -11.39 -4.50
CA ALA A 69 -17.22 -12.26 -5.53
C ALA A 69 -16.17 -13.22 -4.94
N TYR A 70 -15.33 -12.74 -4.02
CA TYR A 70 -14.31 -13.58 -3.37
C TYR A 70 -14.95 -14.59 -2.41
N TRP A 71 -15.90 -14.11 -1.60
CA TRP A 71 -16.64 -14.93 -0.65
C TRP A 71 -17.46 -16.04 -1.35
N ALA A 72 -18.21 -15.67 -2.39
CA ALA A 72 -19.04 -16.60 -3.14
C ALA A 72 -18.20 -17.54 -4.01
N GLY A 73 -17.16 -17.03 -4.67
CA GLY A 73 -16.27 -17.82 -5.52
C GLY A 73 -15.66 -19.00 -4.77
N VAL A 74 -15.15 -18.78 -3.55
CA VAL A 74 -14.63 -19.89 -2.73
C VAL A 74 -15.73 -20.87 -2.34
N ARG A 75 -16.93 -20.40 -1.99
CA ARG A 75 -18.05 -21.29 -1.63
C ARG A 75 -18.51 -22.15 -2.80
N VAL A 76 -18.61 -21.57 -3.99
CA VAL A 76 -18.92 -22.29 -5.22
C VAL A 76 -17.84 -23.35 -5.50
N TRP A 77 -16.57 -22.97 -5.38
CA TRP A 77 -15.46 -23.91 -5.54
C TRP A 77 -15.49 -25.05 -4.51
N LEU A 78 -15.76 -24.77 -3.24
CA LEU A 78 -15.89 -25.79 -2.18
C LEU A 78 -17.08 -26.74 -2.43
N ALA A 79 -18.13 -26.27 -3.08
CA ALA A 79 -19.27 -27.08 -3.49
C ALA A 79 -19.01 -27.89 -4.78
N GLY A 80 -17.81 -27.80 -5.36
CA GLY A 80 -17.44 -28.47 -6.61
C GLY A 80 -17.93 -27.74 -7.88
N GLY A 81 -18.44 -26.52 -7.75
CA GLY A 81 -18.87 -25.69 -8.89
C GLY A 81 -17.75 -24.86 -9.51
N ASP A 82 -18.07 -24.16 -10.60
CA ASP A 82 -17.16 -23.25 -11.30
C ASP A 82 -17.25 -21.81 -10.74
N PRO A 83 -16.21 -21.31 -10.02
CA PRO A 83 -16.22 -19.96 -9.47
C PRO A 83 -16.05 -18.86 -10.52
N TYR A 84 -15.63 -19.21 -11.74
CA TYR A 84 -15.45 -18.27 -12.86
C TYR A 84 -16.77 -17.97 -13.59
N HIS A 85 -17.75 -18.86 -13.46
CA HIS A 85 -19.10 -18.72 -14.02
C HIS A 85 -20.15 -18.99 -12.92
N PRO A 86 -20.23 -18.14 -11.88
CA PRO A 86 -21.10 -18.43 -10.73
C PRO A 86 -22.58 -18.40 -11.14
N SER A 87 -23.36 -19.36 -10.63
CA SER A 87 -24.80 -19.31 -10.69
C SER A 87 -25.34 -18.33 -9.65
N GLY A 88 -26.05 -17.28 -10.08
CA GLY A 88 -26.68 -16.29 -9.19
C GLY A 88 -26.16 -14.85 -9.39
N PRO A 89 -26.46 -13.93 -8.46
CA PRO A 89 -26.21 -12.48 -8.62
C PRO A 89 -24.76 -12.08 -8.29
N PHE A 90 -23.80 -13.01 -8.35
CA PHE A 90 -22.42 -12.75 -7.95
C PHE A 90 -21.57 -12.39 -9.17
N LEU A 91 -20.63 -11.46 -8.99
CA LEU A 91 -19.58 -11.26 -9.99
C LEU A 91 -18.69 -12.51 -10.07
N PRO A 92 -18.13 -12.82 -11.25
CA PRO A 92 -17.20 -13.92 -11.43
C PRO A 92 -15.93 -13.70 -10.60
N TYR A 93 -15.38 -14.80 -10.09
CA TYR A 93 -14.04 -14.77 -9.50
C TYR A 93 -13.00 -14.57 -10.60
N VAL A 94 -12.20 -13.51 -10.56
CA VAL A 94 -11.29 -13.14 -11.66
C VAL A 94 -9.80 -13.33 -11.34
N TYR A 95 -9.47 -14.01 -10.24
CA TYR A 95 -8.09 -14.26 -9.83
C TYR A 95 -7.67 -15.71 -10.07
N ALA A 96 -6.36 -15.95 -10.02
CA ALA A 96 -5.80 -17.28 -10.26
C ALA A 96 -6.43 -18.35 -9.34
N PRO A 97 -6.62 -19.59 -9.83
CA PRO A 97 -7.31 -20.64 -9.07
C PRO A 97 -6.62 -20.97 -7.74
N TRP A 98 -5.29 -21.00 -7.74
CA TRP A 98 -4.49 -21.28 -6.54
C TRP A 98 -4.62 -20.22 -5.43
N LEU A 99 -5.24 -19.07 -5.70
CA LEU A 99 -5.55 -18.05 -4.70
C LEU A 99 -6.87 -18.29 -3.96
N LEU A 100 -7.75 -19.18 -4.44
CA LEU A 100 -9.02 -19.48 -3.76
C LEU A 100 -8.83 -19.85 -2.27
N PRO A 101 -7.85 -20.70 -1.89
CA PRO A 101 -7.60 -21.02 -0.48
C PRO A 101 -7.25 -19.80 0.38
N LEU A 102 -6.69 -18.73 -0.18
CA LEU A 102 -6.35 -17.51 0.58
C LEU A 102 -7.60 -16.81 1.12
N PHE A 103 -8.72 -16.91 0.40
CA PHE A 103 -9.98 -16.30 0.78
C PHE A 103 -10.85 -17.21 1.66
N LEU A 104 -10.41 -18.46 1.90
CA LEU A 104 -11.14 -19.43 2.70
C LEU A 104 -11.54 -18.92 4.10
N PRO A 105 -10.69 -18.21 4.86
CA PRO A 105 -11.08 -17.70 6.18
C PRO A 105 -12.32 -16.79 6.14
N TRP A 106 -12.48 -15.99 5.08
CA TRP A 106 -13.64 -15.13 4.90
C TRP A 106 -14.84 -15.89 4.36
N ALA A 107 -14.61 -16.81 3.42
CA ALA A 107 -15.68 -17.61 2.82
C ALA A 107 -16.40 -18.49 3.85
N LEU A 108 -15.70 -19.00 4.86
CA LEU A 108 -16.29 -19.83 5.92
C LEU A 108 -17.23 -19.03 6.84
N LEU A 109 -17.08 -17.71 6.92
CA LEU A 109 -17.94 -16.86 7.74
C LEU A 109 -19.28 -16.56 7.04
N PRO A 110 -20.38 -16.35 7.78
CA PRO A 110 -21.58 -15.74 7.23
C PRO A 110 -21.27 -14.40 6.59
N TRP A 111 -21.93 -14.05 5.49
CA TRP A 111 -21.61 -12.85 4.70
C TRP A 111 -21.49 -11.57 5.54
N ASN A 112 -22.43 -11.31 6.44
CA ASN A 112 -22.40 -10.10 7.29
C ASN A 112 -21.15 -10.04 8.17
N VAL A 113 -20.69 -11.17 8.69
CA VAL A 113 -19.48 -11.27 9.52
C VAL A 113 -18.23 -11.16 8.65
N ALA A 114 -18.22 -11.81 7.49
CA ALA A 114 -17.13 -11.74 6.52
C ALA A 114 -16.91 -10.29 6.05
N TRP A 115 -18.00 -9.61 5.67
CA TRP A 115 -18.00 -8.22 5.22
C TRP A 115 -17.51 -7.27 6.31
N PHE A 116 -18.11 -7.34 7.51
CA PHE A 116 -17.71 -6.50 8.64
C PHE A 116 -16.22 -6.69 8.99
N THR A 117 -15.74 -7.93 8.98
CA THR A 117 -14.33 -8.23 9.28
C THR A 117 -13.40 -7.74 8.18
N TRP A 118 -13.78 -7.93 6.91
CA TRP A 118 -13.03 -7.49 5.74
C TRP A 118 -12.87 -5.97 5.69
N GLU A 119 -13.98 -5.25 5.86
CA GLU A 119 -14.01 -3.79 5.87
C GLU A 119 -13.29 -3.24 7.10
N GLY A 120 -13.61 -3.76 8.30
CA GLY A 120 -12.99 -3.35 9.54
C GLY A 120 -11.47 -3.53 9.52
N LEU A 121 -10.97 -4.65 9.00
CA LEU A 121 -9.53 -4.88 8.89
C LEU A 121 -8.87 -3.91 7.89
N ASN A 122 -9.49 -3.65 6.74
CA ASN A 122 -9.01 -2.67 5.77
C ASN A 122 -8.91 -1.26 6.39
N VAL A 123 -9.96 -0.82 7.09
CA VAL A 123 -9.98 0.48 7.76
C VAL A 123 -8.89 0.56 8.83
N LEU A 124 -8.78 -0.44 9.70
CA LEU A 124 -7.80 -0.45 10.78
C LEU A 124 -6.35 -0.44 10.25
N LEU A 125 -6.03 -1.30 9.28
CA LEU A 125 -4.69 -1.35 8.69
C LEU A 125 -4.37 -0.06 7.93
N PHE A 126 -5.35 0.51 7.23
CA PHE A 126 -5.18 1.77 6.52
C PHE A 126 -4.93 2.92 7.50
N LEU A 127 -5.76 3.07 8.53
CA LEU A 127 -5.58 4.11 9.56
C LEU A 127 -4.23 3.99 10.26
N TRP A 128 -3.79 2.76 10.56
CA TRP A 128 -2.46 2.52 11.10
C TRP A 128 -1.34 2.99 10.15
N SER A 129 -1.45 2.67 8.85
CA SER A 129 -0.47 3.11 7.84
C SER A 129 -0.48 4.64 7.66
N ALA A 130 -1.66 5.26 7.72
CA ALA A 130 -1.85 6.71 7.62
C ALA A 130 -1.30 7.43 8.85
N GLU A 131 -1.52 6.90 10.05
CA GLU A 131 -0.94 7.43 11.28
C GLU A 131 0.60 7.39 11.21
N TRP A 132 1.16 6.26 10.80
CA TRP A 132 2.62 6.11 10.63
C TRP A 132 3.20 7.19 9.69
N ALA A 133 2.51 7.45 8.57
CA ALA A 133 2.93 8.43 7.58
C ALA A 133 2.76 9.87 8.09
N TYR A 134 1.61 10.15 8.72
CA TYR A 134 1.26 11.46 9.28
C TYR A 134 2.22 11.89 10.37
N ARG A 135 2.64 10.96 11.25
CA ARG A 135 3.64 11.26 12.30
C ARG A 135 4.98 11.76 11.73
N ARG A 136 5.32 11.37 10.50
CA ARG A 136 6.57 11.79 9.81
C ARG A 136 6.37 13.06 9.01
N HIS A 137 5.35 13.09 8.14
CA HIS A 137 5.10 14.23 7.25
C HIS A 137 3.60 14.57 7.18
N PRO A 138 3.06 15.32 8.17
CA PRO A 138 1.62 15.55 8.32
C PRO A 138 0.95 16.08 7.05
N LEU A 139 1.46 17.19 6.50
CA LEU A 139 0.86 17.87 5.36
C LEU A 139 0.97 17.05 4.08
N ALA A 140 2.15 16.49 3.80
CA ALA A 140 2.33 15.67 2.60
C ALA A 140 1.43 14.42 2.64
N THR A 141 1.29 13.79 3.81
CA THR A 141 0.37 12.67 4.01
C THR A 141 -1.08 13.10 3.76
N ALA A 142 -1.51 14.23 4.31
CA ALA A 142 -2.87 14.74 4.08
C ALA A 142 -3.16 15.02 2.59
N LEU A 143 -2.21 15.60 1.87
CA LEU A 143 -2.35 15.86 0.43
C LEU A 143 -2.42 14.58 -0.41
N VAL A 144 -1.59 13.57 -0.10
CA VAL A 144 -1.66 12.26 -0.77
C VAL A 144 -3.00 11.59 -0.48
N LEU A 145 -3.47 11.62 0.77
CA LEU A 145 -4.77 11.06 1.14
C LEU A 145 -5.93 11.77 0.43
N LEU A 146 -5.87 13.09 0.30
CA LEU A 146 -6.84 13.86 -0.48
C LEU A 146 -6.81 13.44 -1.97
N ALA A 147 -5.62 13.28 -2.56
CA ALA A 147 -5.49 12.85 -3.95
C ALA A 147 -5.99 11.41 -4.19
N LEU A 148 -5.89 10.55 -3.17
CA LEU A 148 -6.34 9.16 -3.21
C LEU A 148 -7.76 8.97 -2.66
N LEU A 149 -8.48 10.04 -2.36
CA LEU A 149 -9.79 9.98 -1.72
C LEU A 149 -10.81 9.14 -2.52
N LEU A 150 -10.97 9.44 -3.81
CA LEU A 150 -11.89 8.72 -4.69
C LEU A 150 -11.55 7.22 -4.84
N PRO A 151 -10.30 6.84 -5.17
CA PRO A 151 -9.98 5.42 -5.29
C PRO A 151 -10.01 4.67 -3.95
N LEU A 152 -9.68 5.34 -2.83
CA LEU A 152 -9.78 4.77 -1.49
C LEU A 152 -11.24 4.46 -1.13
N THR A 153 -12.12 5.45 -1.26
CA THR A 153 -13.54 5.31 -0.94
C THR A 153 -14.21 4.28 -1.82
N ALA A 154 -13.92 4.27 -3.12
CA ALA A 154 -14.40 3.23 -4.02
C ALA A 154 -13.92 1.82 -3.63
N THR A 155 -12.66 1.68 -3.19
CA THR A 155 -12.10 0.40 -2.76
C THR A 155 -12.72 -0.10 -1.46
N LEU A 156 -12.95 0.77 -0.49
CA LEU A 156 -13.61 0.43 0.77
C LEU A 156 -15.06 0.01 0.53
N ASP A 157 -15.78 0.78 -0.29
CA ASP A 157 -17.18 0.56 -0.63
C ASP A 157 -17.41 -0.79 -1.34
N THR A 158 -16.65 -1.10 -2.40
CA THR A 158 -16.83 -2.37 -3.12
C THR A 158 -16.20 -3.56 -2.41
N GLY A 159 -15.31 -3.32 -1.45
CA GLY A 159 -14.50 -4.36 -0.82
C GLY A 159 -13.35 -4.86 -1.69
N ASN A 160 -12.88 -4.06 -2.64
CA ASN A 160 -11.83 -4.46 -3.56
C ASN A 160 -10.54 -4.82 -2.80
N VAL A 161 -9.88 -5.92 -3.18
CA VAL A 161 -8.65 -6.38 -2.52
C VAL A 161 -7.46 -5.43 -2.69
N THR A 162 -7.55 -4.41 -3.57
CA THR A 162 -6.45 -3.47 -3.84
C THR A 162 -5.89 -2.83 -2.58
N LEU A 163 -6.72 -2.48 -1.59
CA LEU A 163 -6.22 -1.88 -0.35
C LEU A 163 -5.36 -2.87 0.45
N PHE A 164 -5.78 -4.14 0.58
CA PHE A 164 -4.94 -5.18 1.16
C PHE A 164 -3.62 -5.35 0.41
N LEU A 165 -3.64 -5.37 -0.92
CA LEU A 165 -2.42 -5.50 -1.72
C LEU A 165 -1.48 -4.30 -1.55
N THR A 166 -2.06 -3.10 -1.51
CA THR A 166 -1.36 -1.84 -1.25
C THR A 166 -0.67 -1.90 0.11
N LEU A 167 -1.40 -2.33 1.15
CA LEU A 167 -0.90 -2.43 2.52
C LEU A 167 0.10 -3.58 2.71
N ALA A 168 -0.01 -4.67 1.94
CA ALA A 168 0.97 -5.75 1.91
C ALA A 168 2.32 -5.25 1.38
N ILE A 169 2.33 -4.50 0.28
CA ILE A 169 3.56 -3.91 -0.29
C ILE A 169 4.11 -2.80 0.60
N TRP A 170 3.23 -1.99 1.21
CA TRP A 170 3.61 -1.04 2.25
C TRP A 170 4.32 -1.77 3.41
N GLY A 171 3.73 -2.87 3.89
CA GLY A 171 4.24 -3.71 4.98
C GLY A 171 5.57 -4.38 4.64
N ALA A 172 5.79 -4.72 3.36
CA ALA A 172 7.02 -5.31 2.85
C ALA A 172 8.28 -4.47 3.16
N GLN A 173 8.12 -3.18 3.44
CA GLN A 173 9.19 -2.25 3.80
C GLN A 173 9.68 -2.42 5.25
N PHE A 174 8.90 -3.09 6.10
CA PHE A 174 9.12 -3.19 7.55
C PHE A 174 9.38 -4.63 8.02
N VAL A 175 9.33 -5.60 7.11
CA VAL A 175 9.53 -7.02 7.40
C VAL A 175 10.81 -7.55 6.76
N GLY A 176 11.21 -8.76 7.15
CA GLY A 176 12.36 -9.44 6.55
C GLY A 176 12.21 -9.69 5.05
N PRO A 177 13.32 -9.89 4.32
CA PRO A 177 13.34 -9.91 2.85
C PRO A 177 12.48 -11.03 2.24
N ARG A 178 12.40 -12.20 2.89
CA ARG A 178 11.56 -13.33 2.44
C ARG A 178 10.08 -12.94 2.43
N LEU A 179 9.57 -12.48 3.58
CA LEU A 179 8.17 -12.10 3.72
C LEU A 179 7.84 -10.87 2.88
N GLY A 180 8.72 -9.86 2.85
CA GLY A 180 8.51 -8.67 2.02
C GLY A 180 8.43 -9.00 0.52
N GLY A 181 9.30 -9.90 0.05
CA GLY A 181 9.23 -10.43 -1.31
C GLY A 181 7.94 -11.21 -1.58
N ALA A 182 7.53 -12.09 -0.65
CA ALA A 182 6.30 -12.87 -0.77
C ALA A 182 5.04 -11.99 -0.81
N LEU A 183 4.96 -10.96 0.04
CA LEU A 183 3.84 -10.00 0.06
C LEU A 183 3.72 -9.25 -1.28
N TRP A 184 4.85 -8.82 -1.85
CA TRP A 184 4.84 -8.20 -3.17
C TRP A 184 4.47 -9.18 -4.28
N ALA A 185 5.03 -10.39 -4.27
CA ALA A 185 4.75 -11.40 -5.30
C ALA A 185 3.28 -11.80 -5.29
N LEU A 186 2.68 -11.96 -4.11
CA LEU A 186 1.24 -12.17 -3.96
C LEU A 186 0.45 -11.03 -4.60
N ALA A 187 0.77 -9.78 -4.26
CA ALA A 187 0.08 -8.62 -4.84
C ALA A 187 0.22 -8.54 -6.36
N ALA A 188 1.43 -8.76 -6.90
CA ALA A 188 1.72 -8.79 -8.33
C ALA A 188 1.05 -9.94 -9.09
N SER A 189 0.77 -11.05 -8.40
CA SER A 189 0.07 -12.19 -8.97
C SER A 189 -1.45 -11.99 -9.00
N MET A 190 -2.00 -11.25 -8.03
CA MET A 190 -3.42 -10.91 -7.97
C MET A 190 -3.79 -9.77 -8.92
N LYS A 191 -2.90 -8.77 -9.04
CA LYS A 191 -3.04 -7.65 -9.96
C LYS A 191 -1.68 -7.38 -10.59
N TRP A 192 -1.65 -7.14 -11.90
CA TRP A 192 -0.39 -6.92 -12.61
C TRP A 192 0.31 -5.59 -12.25
N PHE A 193 -0.46 -4.54 -11.93
CA PHE A 193 0.10 -3.20 -11.67
C PHE A 193 1.10 -3.15 -10.50
N PRO A 194 0.86 -3.83 -9.36
CA PRO A 194 1.87 -4.03 -8.31
C PRO A 194 3.24 -4.52 -8.77
N ALA A 195 3.36 -5.19 -9.92
CA ALA A 195 4.66 -5.64 -10.43
C ALA A 195 5.65 -4.47 -10.60
N LEU A 196 5.17 -3.28 -10.99
CA LEU A 196 5.99 -2.08 -11.12
C LEU A 196 6.54 -1.58 -9.77
N LEU A 197 5.88 -1.93 -8.66
CA LEU A 197 6.29 -1.51 -7.32
C LEU A 197 7.48 -2.30 -6.76
N ILE A 198 8.02 -3.28 -7.51
CA ILE A 198 9.28 -3.95 -7.17
C ILE A 198 10.42 -2.93 -6.99
N LEU A 199 10.34 -1.80 -7.68
CA LEU A 199 11.32 -0.72 -7.62
C LEU A 199 11.46 -0.14 -6.21
N PHE A 200 10.36 -0.10 -5.45
CA PHE A 200 10.34 0.49 -4.12
C PHE A 200 10.73 -0.49 -3.03
N LEU A 201 10.74 -1.80 -3.29
CA LEU A 201 11.08 -2.81 -2.29
C LEU A 201 12.53 -2.70 -1.80
N PRO A 202 12.82 -3.15 -0.57
CA PRO A 202 14.19 -3.37 -0.12
C PRO A 202 14.96 -4.31 -1.07
N PRO A 203 16.27 -4.09 -1.31
CA PRO A 203 17.02 -4.81 -2.34
C PRO A 203 16.89 -6.34 -2.30
N ARG A 204 17.12 -6.96 -1.13
CA ARG A 204 16.99 -8.42 -0.97
C ARG A 204 15.54 -8.91 -1.09
N ALA A 205 14.55 -8.08 -0.77
CA ALA A 205 13.15 -8.46 -0.93
C ALA A 205 12.76 -8.60 -2.41
N ARG A 206 13.42 -7.88 -3.31
CA ARG A 206 13.20 -8.00 -4.77
C ARG A 206 13.53 -9.39 -5.28
N LEU A 207 14.65 -9.96 -4.83
CA LEU A 207 15.06 -11.31 -5.21
C LEU A 207 14.03 -12.34 -4.74
N TRP A 208 13.61 -12.27 -3.47
CA TRP A 208 12.57 -13.14 -2.93
C TRP A 208 11.21 -12.91 -3.58
N GLY A 209 10.94 -11.68 -4.04
CA GLY A 209 9.78 -11.38 -4.87
C GLY A 209 9.80 -12.16 -6.17
N LEU A 210 10.91 -12.17 -6.90
CA LEU A 210 11.06 -12.95 -8.13
C LEU A 210 10.90 -14.45 -7.87
N VAL A 211 11.46 -14.97 -6.78
CA VAL A 211 11.23 -16.36 -6.34
C VAL A 211 9.74 -16.61 -6.12
N GLY A 212 9.03 -15.68 -5.47
CA GLY A 212 7.58 -15.75 -5.28
C GLY A 212 6.80 -15.76 -6.59
N ILE A 213 7.20 -14.99 -7.60
CA ILE A 213 6.60 -15.01 -8.94
C ILE A 213 6.82 -16.35 -9.62
N ILE A 214 8.00 -16.95 -9.49
CA ILE A 214 8.28 -18.30 -10.03
C ILE A 214 7.34 -19.31 -9.36
N VAL A 215 7.18 -19.25 -8.04
CA VAL A 215 6.22 -20.12 -7.32
C VAL A 215 4.80 -19.90 -7.82
N ALA A 216 4.35 -18.65 -7.97
CA ALA A 216 3.04 -18.33 -8.50
C ALA A 216 2.83 -18.87 -9.93
N ALA A 217 3.85 -18.80 -10.79
CA ALA A 217 3.82 -19.37 -12.13
C ALA A 217 3.71 -20.90 -12.10
N ILE A 218 4.46 -21.57 -11.22
CA ILE A 218 4.37 -23.04 -11.03
C ILE A 218 2.97 -23.41 -10.56
N LEU A 219 2.39 -22.68 -9.60
CA LEU A 219 1.03 -22.92 -9.12
C LEU A 219 -0.01 -22.69 -10.22
N ALA A 220 0.15 -21.65 -11.03
CA ALA A 220 -0.73 -21.39 -12.18
C ALA A 220 -0.66 -22.50 -13.24
N LEU A 221 0.53 -23.08 -13.46
CA LEU A 221 0.71 -24.26 -14.31
C LEU A 221 0.12 -25.53 -13.68
N ALA A 222 0.23 -25.69 -12.37
CA ALA A 222 -0.39 -26.81 -11.66
C ALA A 222 -1.93 -26.77 -11.73
N THR A 223 -2.51 -25.57 -11.85
CA THR A 223 -3.94 -25.34 -12.07
C THR A 223 -4.26 -24.94 -13.52
N TRP A 224 -3.47 -25.40 -14.50
CA TRP A 224 -3.49 -24.90 -15.88
C TRP A 224 -4.89 -24.81 -16.52
N PRO A 225 -5.75 -25.86 -16.47
CA PRO A 225 -7.07 -25.78 -17.07
C PRO A 225 -7.92 -24.63 -16.48
N GLN A 226 -7.94 -24.50 -15.16
CA GLN A 226 -8.66 -23.43 -14.48
C GLN A 226 -8.01 -22.06 -14.68
N THR A 227 -6.68 -22.00 -14.83
CA THR A 227 -5.95 -20.77 -15.17
C THR A 227 -6.36 -20.25 -16.55
N LEU A 228 -6.59 -21.13 -17.54
CA LEU A 228 -7.08 -20.71 -18.86
C LEU A 228 -8.49 -20.10 -18.77
N ILE A 229 -9.41 -20.75 -18.05
CA ILE A 229 -10.76 -20.24 -17.80
C ILE A 229 -10.71 -18.89 -17.08
N GLN A 230 -9.82 -18.76 -16.09
CA GLN A 230 -9.60 -17.53 -15.35
C GLN A 230 -9.15 -16.38 -16.26
N ILE A 231 -8.19 -16.64 -17.16
CA ILE A 231 -7.68 -15.62 -18.09
C ILE A 231 -8.80 -15.17 -19.03
N GLU A 232 -9.53 -16.11 -19.63
CA GLU A 232 -10.68 -15.82 -20.49
C GLU A 232 -11.72 -14.96 -19.77
N THR A 233 -12.10 -15.38 -18.55
CA THR A 233 -13.04 -14.63 -17.70
C THR A 233 -12.51 -13.24 -17.38
N ALA A 234 -11.24 -13.11 -16.99
CA ALA A 234 -10.67 -11.84 -16.60
C ALA A 234 -10.56 -10.83 -17.75
N VAL A 235 -10.32 -11.31 -18.98
CA VAL A 235 -10.23 -10.51 -20.21
C VAL A 235 -11.61 -10.09 -20.70
N ASN A 236 -12.59 -11.00 -20.68
CA ASN A 236 -13.94 -10.75 -21.19
C ASN A 236 -14.85 -10.03 -20.17
N PHE A 237 -14.46 -9.99 -18.90
CA PHE A 237 -15.22 -9.28 -17.87
C PHE A 237 -15.17 -7.75 -18.10
N PRO A 238 -16.30 -7.07 -18.36
CA PRO A 238 -16.32 -5.64 -18.60
C PRO A 238 -15.92 -4.88 -17.33
N ARG A 239 -14.92 -4.00 -17.43
CA ARG A 239 -14.42 -3.23 -16.29
C ARG A 239 -14.57 -1.74 -16.53
N PRO A 240 -15.12 -0.98 -15.58
CA PRO A 240 -15.01 0.46 -15.61
C PRO A 240 -13.54 0.88 -15.45
N LEU A 241 -13.26 2.15 -15.72
CA LEU A 241 -11.92 2.70 -15.61
C LEU A 241 -11.35 2.44 -14.20
N ARG A 242 -10.19 1.78 -14.14
CA ARG A 242 -9.56 1.24 -12.92
C ARG A 242 -8.87 2.33 -12.09
N ILE A 243 -9.64 3.33 -11.66
CA ILE A 243 -9.14 4.38 -10.77
C ILE A 243 -8.63 3.79 -9.46
N ASP A 244 -9.14 2.63 -9.03
CA ASP A 244 -8.69 1.89 -7.84
C ASP A 244 -7.17 1.63 -7.86
N TYR A 245 -6.55 1.51 -9.03
CA TYR A 245 -5.10 1.27 -9.12
C TYR A 245 -4.26 2.46 -8.66
N LEU A 246 -4.80 3.67 -8.65
CA LEU A 246 -4.11 4.83 -8.08
C LEU A 246 -3.83 4.63 -6.58
N LEU A 247 -4.65 3.84 -5.88
CA LEU A 247 -4.45 3.53 -4.47
C LEU A 247 -3.11 2.81 -4.21
N LEU A 248 -2.60 2.06 -5.19
CA LEU A 248 -1.31 1.37 -5.11
C LEU A 248 -0.13 2.33 -4.94
N LEU A 249 -0.28 3.61 -5.32
CA LEU A 249 0.73 4.64 -5.07
C LEU A 249 1.00 4.82 -3.58
N TRP A 250 0.02 4.54 -2.71
CA TRP A 250 0.19 4.59 -1.27
C TRP A 250 1.24 3.60 -0.76
N ALA A 251 1.46 2.47 -1.46
CA ALA A 251 2.47 1.49 -1.08
C ALA A 251 3.91 2.04 -1.18
N ALA A 252 4.13 3.09 -1.98
CA ALA A 252 5.43 3.75 -2.10
C ALA A 252 5.71 4.76 -0.98
N VAL A 253 4.70 5.14 -0.17
CA VAL A 253 4.82 6.17 0.87
C VAL A 253 5.97 5.89 1.85
N PRO A 254 6.19 4.66 2.38
CA PRO A 254 7.32 4.42 3.26
C PRO A 254 8.68 4.66 2.62
N TRP A 255 8.80 4.45 1.31
CA TRP A 255 10.03 4.71 0.57
C TRP A 255 10.21 6.21 0.34
N LEU A 256 9.15 6.91 -0.10
CA LEU A 256 9.17 8.35 -0.33
C LEU A 256 9.49 9.11 0.97
N TRP A 257 8.90 8.69 2.10
CA TRP A 257 9.04 9.36 3.40
C TRP A 257 10.38 9.02 4.10
N ARG A 258 11.31 8.33 3.41
CA ARG A 258 12.72 8.30 3.83
C ARG A 258 13.44 9.61 3.47
N HIS A 259 12.94 10.34 2.47
CA HIS A 259 13.53 11.61 2.08
C HIS A 259 13.13 12.72 3.08
N PRO A 260 14.08 13.57 3.55
CA PRO A 260 13.78 14.64 4.51
C PRO A 260 12.72 15.63 4.02
N ASP A 261 12.69 15.89 2.71
CA ASP A 261 11.64 16.65 2.03
C ASP A 261 10.77 15.70 1.20
N PRO A 262 9.55 15.35 1.64
CA PRO A 262 8.69 14.37 0.97
C PRO A 262 8.14 14.86 -0.39
N LEU A 263 8.16 16.17 -0.64
CA LEU A 263 7.65 16.81 -1.84
C LEU A 263 8.77 17.44 -2.69
N TRP A 264 10.01 16.98 -2.51
CA TRP A 264 11.19 17.45 -3.25
C TRP A 264 11.03 17.41 -4.77
N TRP A 265 10.23 16.47 -5.28
CA TRP A 265 9.94 16.31 -6.70
C TRP A 265 8.92 17.34 -7.22
N ALA A 266 8.10 17.91 -6.34
CA ALA A 266 7.14 18.96 -6.67
C ALA A 266 7.76 20.36 -6.62
N THR A 267 8.90 20.53 -5.93
CA THR A 267 9.65 21.78 -5.93
C THR A 267 10.49 21.91 -7.22
N ARG A 268 9.98 22.70 -8.17
CA ARG A 268 10.57 23.02 -9.49
C ARG A 268 12.08 23.34 -9.52
N ARG A 269 12.70 23.68 -8.38
CA ARG A 269 14.10 24.12 -8.27
C ARG A 269 15.13 23.01 -8.43
N GLU A 270 14.80 21.75 -8.17
CA GLU A 270 15.81 20.66 -8.20
C GLU A 270 15.92 19.92 -9.54
N LEU A 271 14.85 19.95 -10.35
CA LEU A 271 14.79 19.32 -11.66
C LEU A 271 15.90 19.76 -12.63
N PRO A 272 16.21 21.07 -12.77
CA PRO A 272 17.30 21.52 -13.65
C PRO A 272 18.67 21.00 -13.22
N GLY A 273 18.95 20.94 -11.91
CA GLY A 273 20.21 20.44 -11.38
C GLY A 273 20.36 18.91 -11.51
N ALA A 274 19.28 18.16 -11.41
CA ALA A 274 19.27 16.73 -11.71
C ALA A 274 19.55 16.49 -13.21
N TRP A 275 18.91 17.26 -14.09
CA TRP A 275 19.10 17.19 -15.54
C TRP A 275 20.54 17.52 -15.96
N ALA A 276 21.13 18.58 -15.41
CA ALA A 276 22.51 18.97 -15.69
C ALA A 276 23.51 17.86 -15.28
N ARG A 277 23.30 17.23 -14.12
CA ARG A 277 24.13 16.09 -13.66
C ARG A 277 24.00 14.85 -14.54
N PHE A 278 22.82 14.62 -15.10
CA PHE A 278 22.59 13.51 -16.03
C PHE A 278 23.31 13.77 -17.35
N ARG A 279 23.15 14.97 -17.91
CA ARG A 279 23.81 15.39 -19.15
C ARG A 279 25.34 15.33 -19.05
N GLY A 280 25.92 15.87 -17.96
CA GLY A 280 27.36 15.83 -17.75
C GLY A 280 27.92 14.41 -17.67
N ARG A 281 27.18 13.47 -17.07
CA ARG A 281 27.54 12.03 -17.06
C ARG A 281 27.50 11.41 -18.46
N GLY A 282 26.48 11.75 -19.26
CA GLY A 282 26.37 11.28 -20.65
C GLY A 282 27.52 11.78 -21.52
N GLU A 283 27.85 13.06 -21.44
CA GLU A 283 28.95 13.66 -22.20
C GLU A 283 30.32 13.10 -21.82
N ALA A 284 30.55 12.84 -20.53
CA ALA A 284 31.80 12.22 -20.05
C ALA A 284 31.91 10.77 -20.53
N TRP A 285 30.82 9.99 -20.44
CA TRP A 285 30.78 8.61 -20.94
C TRP A 285 31.02 8.54 -22.45
N TRP A 286 30.41 9.44 -23.21
CA TRP A 286 30.58 9.51 -24.67
C TRP A 286 32.03 9.80 -25.08
N ARG A 287 32.68 10.77 -24.43
CA ARG A 287 34.10 11.07 -24.66
C ARG A 287 35.00 9.88 -24.35
N GLN A 288 34.70 9.16 -23.27
CA GLN A 288 35.47 7.97 -22.87
C GLN A 288 35.26 6.81 -23.86
N TRP A 289 34.04 6.61 -24.35
CA TRP A 289 33.74 5.61 -25.38
C TRP A 289 34.46 5.90 -26.71
N GLN A 290 34.52 7.16 -27.13
CA GLN A 290 35.26 7.55 -28.34
C GLN A 290 36.78 7.33 -28.21
N ALA A 291 37.34 7.48 -27.02
CA ALA A 291 38.77 7.31 -26.77
C ALA A 291 39.18 5.83 -26.66
N ASP A 292 38.35 5.00 -26.02
CA ASP A 292 38.63 3.57 -25.84
C ASP A 292 37.32 2.75 -25.72
N PRO A 293 36.79 2.25 -26.85
CA PRO A 293 35.53 1.52 -26.88
C PRO A 293 35.58 0.20 -26.09
N GLU A 294 36.69 -0.53 -26.15
CA GLU A 294 36.80 -1.86 -25.55
C GLU A 294 36.86 -1.80 -24.03
N SER A 295 37.68 -0.90 -23.47
CA SER A 295 37.74 -0.73 -22.01
C SER A 295 36.44 -0.09 -21.48
N THR A 296 35.82 0.81 -22.25
CA THR A 296 34.52 1.40 -21.89
C THR A 296 33.41 0.35 -21.85
N VAL A 297 33.36 -0.57 -22.81
CA VAL A 297 32.38 -1.67 -22.82
C VAL A 297 32.65 -2.65 -21.66
N ALA A 298 33.90 -3.02 -21.40
CA ALA A 298 34.25 -3.88 -20.28
C ALA A 298 33.91 -3.24 -18.92
N ALA A 299 34.22 -1.95 -18.76
CA ALA A 299 33.86 -1.17 -17.57
C ALA A 299 32.34 -1.02 -17.42
N ALA A 300 31.61 -0.79 -18.52
CA ALA A 300 30.15 -0.74 -18.52
C ALA A 300 29.54 -2.07 -18.12
N ARG A 301 30.06 -3.22 -18.59
CA ARG A 301 29.61 -4.56 -18.19
C ARG A 301 29.86 -4.82 -16.70
N ARG A 302 31.05 -4.48 -16.18
CA ARG A 302 31.36 -4.60 -14.74
C ARG A 302 30.45 -3.71 -13.90
N GLY A 303 30.28 -2.45 -14.30
CA GLY A 303 29.38 -1.50 -13.63
C GLY A 303 27.92 -1.94 -13.69
N ALA A 304 27.45 -2.48 -14.82
CA ALA A 304 26.11 -3.05 -14.95
C ALA A 304 25.93 -4.23 -14.00
N ARG A 305 26.88 -5.18 -13.97
CA ARG A 305 26.86 -6.32 -13.03
C ARG A 305 26.81 -5.85 -11.58
N GLN A 306 27.66 -4.90 -11.19
CA GLN A 306 27.66 -4.34 -9.83
C GLN A 306 26.33 -3.65 -9.48
N ARG A 307 25.75 -2.89 -10.41
CA ARG A 307 24.42 -2.28 -10.21
C ARG A 307 23.32 -3.32 -10.07
N VAL A 308 23.36 -4.40 -10.85
CA VAL A 308 22.40 -5.51 -10.73
C VAL A 308 22.55 -6.21 -9.38
N LEU A 309 23.78 -6.50 -8.96
CA LEU A 309 24.03 -7.11 -7.65
C LEU A 309 23.59 -6.19 -6.51
N ALA A 310 23.90 -4.89 -6.58
CA ALA A 310 23.46 -3.90 -5.61
C ALA A 310 21.93 -3.75 -5.59
N TRP A 311 21.28 -3.80 -6.76
CA TRP A 311 19.83 -3.78 -6.90
C TRP A 311 19.15 -4.92 -6.14
N PHE A 312 19.77 -6.10 -6.09
CA PHE A 312 19.27 -7.25 -5.32
C PHE A 312 19.88 -7.37 -3.91
N GLY A 313 20.77 -6.47 -3.50
CA GLY A 313 21.46 -6.55 -2.20
C GLY A 313 22.43 -7.73 -2.10
N LEU A 314 23.03 -8.11 -3.24
CA LEU A 314 24.04 -9.17 -3.40
C LEU A 314 25.47 -8.62 -3.55
N GLY A 315 25.63 -7.30 -3.70
CA GLY A 315 26.93 -6.64 -3.73
C GLY A 315 27.36 -6.24 -2.32
N HIS A 316 28.38 -6.93 -1.80
CA HIS A 316 29.26 -6.44 -0.76
C HIS A 316 30.61 -6.14 -1.41
#